data_AF-A0A8F6UBL7-F1
#
_entry.id   AF-A0A8F6UBL7-F1
#
_cell.length_a   1.000
_cell.length_b   1.000
_cell.length_c   1.000
_cell.angle_alpha   90.00
_cell.angle_beta   90.00
_cell.angle_gamma   90.00
#
_symmetry.space_group_name_H-M   'P 1'
#
loop_
_entity.id
_entity.type
_entity.pdbx_description
1 polymer ?
#
loop_
_entity_poly.entity_id
_entity_poly.type
_entity_poly.pdbx_seq_one_letter_code
_entity_poly.pdbx_strand_id
1 'polypeptide(L)'
;VEAITPQTLINIRPVVASIKEFFGTSQLSQFMDHTNPLSGLTHKRRLNALGPGGLSRERAGLEVRDVHPSHYGRMCPIETPEGPNIGLIGSLAAFARINAFGFVETPYRKVVDGVVTDEVNYLTADEEDRFVIAQANAKLTDDYRFAEARVLVRRRGGEIDYIPGSEVDYMDVSPRQMVSVATAMIPFLEHDDANRALMGSNMMRQAVPLINAEAPLVGTGMEYRCATDAGDVIRAEQNGVISDVSADYVTIANDDGTHVTHRLSKFTRSNQGTCVNQKVLVEENERVVTGQVIADGPSTDRGEMALGKNLLVAFMP
;
A
#
# COMPACT_ATOMS: atom_id res chain seq x y z
N VAL A 1 -45.73 -33.35 24.16
CA VAL A 1 -44.31 -32.99 23.98
C VAL A 1 -44.31 -31.72 23.14
N GLU A 2 -44.10 -30.56 23.75
CA GLU A 2 -43.96 -29.31 22.99
C GLU A 2 -42.80 -29.46 22.00
N ALA A 3 -43.05 -29.10 20.74
CA ALA A 3 -42.06 -29.21 19.69
C ALA A 3 -40.91 -28.24 19.98
N ILE A 4 -39.75 -28.78 20.36
CA ILE A 4 -38.52 -28.00 20.54
C ILE A 4 -38.18 -27.39 19.18
N THR A 5 -38.18 -26.06 19.10
CA THR A 5 -37.80 -25.32 17.89
C THR A 5 -36.38 -24.77 18.04
N PRO A 6 -35.62 -24.55 16.95
CA PRO A 6 -34.26 -24.00 17.04
C PRO A 6 -34.19 -22.64 17.76
N GLN A 7 -35.25 -21.82 17.68
CA GLN A 7 -35.33 -20.53 18.38
C GLN A 7 -35.30 -20.68 19.90
N THR A 8 -35.88 -21.75 20.47
CA THR A 8 -35.84 -21.99 21.92
C THR A 8 -34.50 -22.51 22.41
N LEU A 9 -33.62 -22.96 21.51
CA LEU A 9 -32.29 -23.50 21.83
C LEU A 9 -31.15 -22.47 21.67
N ILE A 10 -31.32 -21.47 20.80
CA ILE A 10 -30.24 -20.54 20.44
C ILE A 10 -30.39 -19.23 21.22
N ASN A 11 -29.43 -18.96 22.12
CA ASN A 11 -29.25 -17.65 22.73
C ASN A 11 -28.12 -16.90 22.01
N ILE A 12 -28.46 -15.83 21.29
CA ILE A 12 -27.49 -15.03 20.53
C ILE A 12 -26.70 -14.02 21.37
N ARG A 13 -27.10 -13.78 22.64
CA ARG A 13 -26.48 -12.75 23.48
C ARG A 13 -24.96 -12.92 23.66
N PRO A 14 -24.41 -14.13 23.87
CA PRO A 14 -22.96 -14.32 23.97
C PRO A 14 -22.23 -13.95 22.68
N VAL A 15 -22.80 -14.31 21.51
CA VAL A 15 -22.19 -14.01 20.19
C VAL A 15 -22.10 -12.51 19.96
N VAL A 16 -23.21 -11.79 20.21
CA VAL A 16 -23.25 -10.32 20.06
C VAL A 16 -22.28 -9.64 21.05
N ALA A 17 -22.22 -10.14 22.29
CA ALA A 17 -21.30 -9.63 23.30
C ALA A 17 -19.84 -9.79 22.87
N SER A 18 -19.45 -10.97 22.36
CA SER A 18 -18.08 -11.22 21.88
C SER A 18 -17.69 -10.32 20.70
N ILE A 19 -18.61 -10.09 19.75
CA ILE A 19 -18.34 -9.17 18.62
C ILE A 19 -18.17 -7.74 19.12
N LYS A 20 -19.05 -7.29 20.01
CA LYS A 20 -18.98 -5.93 20.59
C LYS A 20 -17.70 -5.73 21.40
N GLU A 21 -17.31 -6.72 22.18
CA GLU A 21 -16.06 -6.69 22.95
C GLU A 21 -14.85 -6.61 22.03
N PHE A 22 -14.80 -7.45 20.98
CA PHE A 22 -13.71 -7.42 20.01
C PHE A 22 -13.52 -6.04 19.36
N PHE A 23 -14.58 -5.45 18.79
CA PHE A 23 -14.46 -4.13 18.15
C PHE A 23 -14.30 -2.98 19.14
N GLY A 24 -14.79 -3.12 20.38
CA GLY A 24 -14.76 -2.07 21.38
C GLY A 24 -13.46 -1.96 22.17
N THR A 25 -12.80 -3.08 22.49
CA THR A 25 -11.67 -3.10 23.43
C THR A 25 -10.40 -3.77 22.90
N SER A 26 -10.45 -4.44 21.74
CA SER A 26 -9.26 -5.10 21.18
C SER A 26 -8.19 -4.10 20.77
N GLN A 27 -6.92 -4.40 21.08
CA GLN A 27 -5.76 -3.62 20.64
C GLN A 27 -5.59 -3.62 19.10
N LEU A 28 -6.19 -4.60 18.41
CA LEU A 28 -6.20 -4.68 16.95
C LEU A 28 -7.35 -3.86 16.32
N SER A 29 -8.39 -3.55 17.09
CA SER A 29 -9.47 -2.64 16.67
C SER A 29 -9.03 -1.20 16.97
N GLN A 30 -8.30 -0.60 16.04
CA GLN A 30 -7.71 0.73 16.22
C GLN A 30 -8.59 1.81 15.60
N PHE A 31 -8.62 2.98 16.24
CA PHE A 31 -9.24 4.16 15.65
C PHE A 31 -8.46 4.55 14.39
N MET A 32 -9.14 4.69 13.26
CA MET A 32 -8.49 4.93 11.98
C MET A 32 -7.69 6.24 12.01
N ASP A 33 -6.37 6.14 11.82
CA ASP A 33 -5.49 7.25 11.51
C ASP A 33 -5.85 7.85 10.14
N HIS A 34 -6.49 9.00 10.16
CA HIS A 34 -7.09 9.68 9.02
C HIS A 34 -6.65 11.16 9.00
N THR A 35 -5.35 11.38 9.19
CA THR A 35 -4.72 12.70 9.04
C THR A 35 -4.77 13.13 7.57
N ASN A 36 -4.37 12.22 6.68
CA ASN A 36 -4.42 12.34 5.23
C ASN A 36 -4.68 10.96 4.58
N PRO A 37 -4.92 10.85 3.26
CA PRO A 37 -5.21 9.55 2.64
C PRO A 37 -4.09 8.51 2.80
N LEU A 38 -2.83 8.94 2.79
CA LEU A 38 -1.67 8.05 2.99
C LEU A 38 -1.65 7.45 4.41
N SER A 39 -1.99 8.23 5.45
CA SER A 39 -2.08 7.72 6.82
C SER A 39 -3.13 6.62 6.95
N GLY A 40 -4.27 6.80 6.28
CA GLY A 40 -5.35 5.82 6.24
C GLY A 40 -4.94 4.54 5.51
N LEU A 41 -4.32 4.67 4.34
CA LEU A 41 -3.86 3.53 3.54
C LEU A 41 -2.78 2.72 4.26
N THR A 42 -1.79 3.39 4.82
CA THR A 42 -0.69 2.74 5.57
C THR A 42 -1.20 2.05 6.83
N HIS A 43 -2.17 2.64 7.53
CA HIS A 43 -2.79 2.01 8.70
C HIS A 43 -3.53 0.70 8.33
N LYS A 44 -4.25 0.67 7.20
CA LYS A 44 -4.92 -0.55 6.71
C LYS A 44 -3.93 -1.66 6.32
N ARG A 45 -2.68 -1.30 5.98
CA ARG A 45 -1.61 -2.23 5.56
C ARG A 45 -0.58 -2.52 6.66
N ARG A 46 -0.87 -2.14 7.90
CA ARG A 46 0.03 -2.27 9.04
C ARG A 46 0.11 -3.71 9.53
N LEU A 47 1.33 -4.17 9.78
CA LEU A 47 1.65 -5.45 10.41
C LEU A 47 2.02 -5.19 11.87
N ASN A 48 1.36 -5.86 12.80
CA ASN A 48 1.55 -5.63 14.24
C ASN A 48 1.88 -6.96 14.94
N ALA A 49 3.04 -7.02 15.59
CA ALA A 49 3.45 -8.15 16.41
C ALA A 49 2.87 -8.10 17.84
N LEU A 50 2.29 -6.97 18.24
CA LEU A 50 1.66 -6.75 19.54
C LEU A 50 0.17 -7.11 19.50
N GLY A 51 -0.36 -7.57 20.63
CA GLY A 51 -1.78 -7.86 20.81
C GLY A 51 -2.04 -9.19 21.51
N PRO A 52 -3.30 -9.54 21.77
CA PRO A 52 -3.67 -10.85 22.28
C PRO A 52 -3.13 -11.97 21.37
N GLY A 53 -2.36 -12.90 21.93
CA GLY A 53 -1.70 -13.99 21.17
C GLY A 53 -0.37 -13.61 20.52
N GLY A 54 0.00 -12.32 20.52
CA GLY A 54 1.30 -11.83 20.04
C GLY A 54 2.32 -11.63 21.17
N LEU A 55 3.30 -10.77 20.93
CA LEU A 55 4.33 -10.40 21.89
C LEU A 55 3.83 -9.28 22.81
N SER A 56 4.29 -9.28 24.06
CA SER A 56 4.24 -8.08 24.89
C SER A 56 5.47 -7.21 24.61
N ARG A 57 5.30 -5.90 24.66
CA ARG A 57 6.37 -4.94 24.38
C ARG A 57 7.62 -5.14 25.26
N GLU A 58 7.42 -5.54 26.52
CA GLU A 58 8.51 -5.78 27.48
C GLU A 58 9.27 -7.08 27.23
N ARG A 59 8.63 -8.07 26.59
CA ARG A 59 9.24 -9.37 26.27
C ARG A 59 9.86 -9.41 24.88
N ALA A 60 9.64 -8.38 24.06
CA ALA A 60 10.19 -8.28 22.73
C ALA A 60 11.65 -7.79 22.78
N GLY A 61 12.58 -8.75 22.69
CA GLY A 61 14.02 -8.49 22.60
C GLY A 61 14.43 -7.79 21.30
N LEU A 62 15.74 -7.59 21.11
CA LEU A 62 16.28 -6.95 19.91
C LEU A 62 16.13 -7.83 18.66
N GLU A 63 16.34 -9.14 18.79
CA GLU A 63 16.32 -10.09 17.65
C GLU A 63 14.99 -10.11 16.89
N VAL A 64 13.86 -9.90 17.58
CA VAL A 64 12.52 -9.85 16.95
C VAL A 64 12.19 -8.51 16.30
N ARG A 65 13.01 -7.49 16.54
CA ARG A 65 12.85 -6.13 16.00
C ARG A 65 13.73 -5.91 14.78
N ASP A 66 14.79 -6.70 14.63
CA ASP A 66 15.73 -6.61 13.53
C ASP A 66 15.09 -7.07 12.21
N VAL A 67 15.65 -6.57 11.10
CA VAL A 67 15.19 -6.93 9.76
C VAL A 67 15.73 -8.31 9.39
N HIS A 68 14.83 -9.25 9.17
CA HIS A 68 15.18 -10.59 8.70
C HIS A 68 15.24 -10.63 7.15
N PRO A 69 16.17 -11.38 6.52
CA PRO A 69 16.26 -11.47 5.05
C PRO A 69 14.96 -11.91 4.35
N SER A 70 14.15 -12.74 5.01
CA SER A 70 12.84 -13.17 4.47
C SER A 70 11.80 -12.06 4.40
N HIS A 71 12.03 -10.91 5.05
CA HIS A 71 11.15 -9.74 4.95
C HIS A 71 11.16 -9.11 3.55
N TYR A 72 12.20 -9.37 2.74
CA TYR A 72 12.31 -8.83 1.39
C TYR A 72 11.06 -9.10 0.57
N GLY A 73 10.46 -8.03 0.02
CA GLY A 73 9.24 -8.12 -0.77
C GLY A 73 7.96 -8.43 0.02
N ARG A 74 8.03 -8.58 1.36
CA ARG A 74 6.91 -8.94 2.24
C ARG A 74 6.59 -7.84 3.25
N MET A 75 7.59 -7.44 4.03
CA MET A 75 7.50 -6.38 5.03
C MET A 75 8.56 -5.32 4.72
N CYS A 76 8.16 -4.05 4.72
CA CYS A 76 9.08 -2.96 4.42
C CYS A 76 10.15 -2.84 5.51
N PRO A 77 11.45 -2.78 5.15
CA PRO A 77 12.52 -2.63 6.13
C PRO A 77 12.71 -1.18 6.60
N ILE A 78 12.06 -0.21 5.95
CA ILE A 78 12.21 1.23 6.24
C ILE A 78 11.07 1.76 7.11
N GLU A 79 9.81 1.43 6.76
CA GLU A 79 8.65 2.01 7.43
C GLU A 79 8.32 1.29 8.74
N THR A 80 8.86 1.82 9.84
CA THR A 80 8.56 1.41 11.21
C THR A 80 8.53 2.66 12.11
N PRO A 81 7.76 2.68 13.22
CA PRO A 81 7.85 3.75 14.20
C PRO A 81 9.27 3.88 14.77
N GLU A 82 9.75 5.12 14.95
CA GLU A 82 11.06 5.43 15.56
C GLU A 82 11.11 5.16 17.06
N GLY A 83 9.95 5.21 17.71
CA GLY A 83 9.83 5.08 19.15
C GLY A 83 10.01 3.64 19.65
N PRO A 84 9.48 3.33 20.84
CA PRO A 84 9.71 2.03 21.47
C PRO A 84 9.02 0.85 20.77
N ASN A 85 8.24 1.12 19.73
CA ASN A 85 7.58 0.13 18.88
C ASN A 85 8.39 -0.20 17.61
N ILE A 86 9.63 0.31 17.49
CA ILE A 86 10.53 -0.02 16.38
C ILE A 86 10.67 -1.53 16.21
N GLY A 87 10.48 -2.02 14.97
CA GLY A 87 10.55 -3.43 14.58
C GLY A 87 9.33 -4.27 14.99
N LEU A 88 8.44 -3.75 15.84
CA LEU A 88 7.21 -4.46 16.26
C LEU A 88 5.99 -4.09 15.42
N ILE A 89 6.08 -2.94 14.75
CA ILE A 89 5.05 -2.45 13.83
C ILE A 89 5.76 -2.15 12.52
N GLY A 90 5.37 -2.87 11.47
CA GLY A 90 5.83 -2.63 10.11
C GLY A 90 4.66 -2.36 9.18
N SER A 91 4.98 -2.14 7.90
CA SER A 91 4.01 -2.02 6.83
C SER A 91 4.27 -3.11 5.77
N LEU A 92 3.19 -3.66 5.19
CA LEU A 92 3.31 -4.55 4.04
C LEU A 92 4.06 -3.86 2.90
N ALA A 93 4.95 -4.61 2.24
CA ALA A 93 5.60 -4.16 1.02
C ALA A 93 4.56 -3.95 -0.11
N ALA A 94 4.95 -3.22 -1.15
CA ALA A 94 4.03 -2.75 -2.20
C ALA A 94 3.30 -3.90 -2.92
N PHE A 95 4.02 -4.98 -3.27
CA PHE A 95 3.48 -6.10 -4.03
C PHE A 95 3.13 -7.33 -3.19
N ALA A 96 3.32 -7.24 -1.87
CA ALA A 96 3.04 -8.33 -0.95
C ALA A 96 1.54 -8.66 -0.91
N ARG A 97 1.21 -9.96 -0.84
CA ARG A 97 -0.15 -10.46 -0.63
C ARG A 97 -0.18 -11.50 0.49
N ILE A 98 -1.33 -11.69 1.12
CA ILE A 98 -1.52 -12.71 2.15
C ILE A 98 -2.26 -13.89 1.52
N ASN A 99 -1.75 -15.10 1.69
CA ASN A 99 -2.40 -16.31 1.19
C ASN A 99 -3.43 -16.89 2.15
N ALA A 100 -4.14 -17.95 1.73
CA ALA A 100 -5.21 -18.55 2.52
C ALA A 100 -4.74 -19.15 3.86
N PHE A 101 -3.44 -19.45 4.00
CA PHE A 101 -2.84 -19.96 5.23
C PHE A 101 -2.31 -18.84 6.14
N GLY A 102 -2.37 -17.58 5.71
CA GLY A 102 -1.90 -16.42 6.47
C GLY A 102 -0.44 -16.06 6.26
N PHE A 103 0.27 -16.72 5.32
CA PHE A 103 1.64 -16.35 4.97
C PHE A 103 1.67 -15.20 3.96
N VAL A 104 2.70 -14.36 4.06
CA VAL A 104 2.93 -13.27 3.11
C VAL A 104 3.73 -13.81 1.93
N GLU A 105 3.17 -13.65 0.74
CA GLU A 105 3.78 -14.00 -0.54
C GLU A 105 4.23 -12.74 -1.28
N THR A 106 5.26 -12.90 -2.11
CA THR A 106 5.76 -11.83 -2.98
C THR A 106 5.92 -12.36 -4.41
N PRO A 107 5.63 -11.56 -5.45
CA PRO A 107 5.67 -12.03 -6.83
C PRO A 107 7.09 -12.02 -7.40
N TYR A 108 7.39 -13.03 -8.22
CA TYR A 108 8.63 -13.13 -8.98
C TYR A 108 8.34 -13.56 -10.42
N ARG A 109 9.13 -13.06 -11.38
CA ARG A 109 9.13 -13.52 -12.78
C ARG A 109 9.93 -14.80 -12.89
N LYS A 110 9.37 -15.82 -13.50
CA LYS A 110 10.03 -17.10 -13.69
C LYS A 110 11.08 -17.03 -14.80
N VAL A 111 12.23 -17.63 -14.56
CA VAL A 111 13.32 -17.77 -15.54
C VAL A 111 13.39 -19.23 -15.99
N VAL A 112 13.44 -19.45 -17.30
CA VAL A 112 13.55 -20.78 -17.89
C VAL A 112 14.72 -20.78 -18.87
N ASP A 113 15.70 -21.64 -18.66
CA ASP A 113 16.91 -21.76 -19.49
C ASP A 113 17.62 -20.41 -19.73
N GLY A 114 17.67 -19.56 -18.69
CA GLY A 114 18.28 -18.22 -18.73
C GLY A 114 17.46 -17.15 -19.46
N VAL A 115 16.21 -17.44 -19.83
CA VAL A 115 15.24 -16.49 -20.41
C VAL A 115 14.23 -16.08 -19.35
N VAL A 116 14.12 -14.79 -19.08
CA VAL A 116 13.12 -14.24 -18.15
C VAL A 116 11.76 -14.21 -18.84
N THR A 117 10.75 -14.83 -18.23
CA THR A 117 9.39 -14.91 -18.79
C THR A 117 8.45 -13.89 -18.13
N ASP A 118 7.25 -13.75 -18.69
CA ASP A 118 6.17 -12.95 -18.11
C ASP A 118 5.28 -13.77 -17.15
N GLU A 119 5.60 -15.04 -16.91
CA GLU A 119 4.93 -15.87 -15.89
C GLU A 119 5.33 -15.35 -14.50
N VAL A 120 4.35 -14.79 -13.77
CA VAL A 120 4.54 -14.28 -12.41
C VAL A 120 4.01 -15.28 -11.39
N ASN A 121 4.91 -15.80 -10.58
CA ASN A 121 4.59 -16.72 -9.49
C ASN A 121 4.80 -16.03 -8.15
N TYR A 122 3.85 -16.20 -7.25
CA TYR A 122 3.94 -15.70 -5.89
C TYR A 122 4.51 -16.79 -4.99
N LEU A 123 5.58 -16.45 -4.28
CA LEU A 123 6.31 -17.39 -3.43
C LEU A 123 6.22 -16.98 -1.96
N THR A 124 5.97 -17.97 -1.11
CA THR A 124 6.15 -17.84 0.35
C THR A 124 7.63 -17.80 0.72
N ALA A 125 7.96 -17.43 1.96
CA ALA A 125 9.35 -17.33 2.41
C ALA A 125 10.09 -18.68 2.35
N ASP A 126 9.41 -19.78 2.72
CA ASP A 126 10.00 -21.12 2.69
C ASP A 126 10.23 -21.63 1.27
N GLU A 127 9.34 -21.27 0.34
CA GLU A 127 9.51 -21.64 -1.06
C GLU A 127 10.61 -20.85 -1.74
N GLU A 128 10.73 -19.56 -1.42
CA GLU A 128 11.77 -18.65 -1.89
C GLU A 128 13.18 -19.20 -1.58
N ASP A 129 13.38 -19.74 -0.38
CA ASP A 129 14.65 -20.30 0.09
C ASP A 129 15.14 -21.52 -0.72
N ARG A 130 14.29 -22.11 -1.56
CA ARG A 130 14.65 -23.23 -2.45
C ARG A 130 15.19 -22.79 -3.80
N PHE A 131 15.04 -21.52 -4.14
CA PHE A 131 15.33 -20.98 -5.46
C PHE A 131 16.40 -19.89 -5.41
N VAL A 132 17.00 -19.60 -6.56
CA VAL A 132 17.95 -18.50 -6.72
C VAL A 132 17.31 -17.34 -7.47
N ILE A 133 17.32 -16.16 -6.85
CA ILE A 133 16.56 -15.00 -7.34
C ILE A 133 17.50 -13.87 -7.77
N ALA A 134 17.35 -13.43 -9.02
CA ALA A 134 18.03 -12.25 -9.56
C ALA A 134 17.29 -10.94 -9.23
N GLN A 135 18.05 -9.85 -9.10
CA GLN A 135 17.49 -8.52 -8.89
C GLN A 135 16.79 -7.96 -10.14
N ALA A 136 15.82 -7.08 -9.94
CA ALA A 136 15.03 -6.45 -11.02
C ALA A 136 15.86 -5.58 -11.98
N ASN A 137 17.03 -5.09 -11.54
CA ASN A 137 17.93 -4.22 -12.31
C ASN A 137 18.95 -4.99 -13.17
N ALA A 138 18.93 -6.33 -13.15
CA ALA A 138 19.80 -7.13 -14.00
C ALA A 138 19.51 -6.81 -15.48
N LYS A 139 20.57 -6.49 -16.24
CA LYS A 139 20.43 -6.12 -17.65
C LYS A 139 20.01 -7.32 -18.49
N LEU A 140 18.95 -7.15 -19.27
CA LEU A 140 18.44 -8.14 -20.20
C LEU A 140 18.72 -7.71 -21.65
N THR A 141 18.84 -8.70 -22.51
CA THR A 141 18.86 -8.56 -23.98
C THR A 141 17.42 -8.45 -24.52
N ASP A 142 17.27 -8.13 -25.80
CA ASP A 142 15.96 -8.03 -26.47
C ASP A 142 15.17 -9.35 -26.43
N ASP A 143 15.86 -10.49 -26.33
CA ASP A 143 15.27 -11.82 -26.18
C ASP A 143 15.00 -12.20 -24.70
N TYR A 144 15.04 -11.24 -23.78
CA TYR A 144 14.88 -11.43 -22.33
C TYR A 144 15.90 -12.38 -21.67
N ARG A 145 17.07 -12.56 -22.28
CA ARG A 145 18.20 -13.26 -21.63
C ARG A 145 19.07 -12.29 -20.86
N PHE A 146 19.72 -12.76 -19.78
CA PHE A 146 20.72 -11.97 -19.07
C PHE A 146 21.88 -11.56 -20.00
N ALA A 147 22.18 -10.26 -20.04
CA ALA A 147 23.23 -9.71 -20.89
C ALA A 147 24.64 -9.95 -20.30
N GLU A 148 24.72 -10.11 -18.97
CA GLU A 148 25.97 -10.32 -18.25
C GLU A 148 26.22 -11.82 -18.02
N ALA A 149 27.49 -12.24 -18.06
CA ALA A 149 27.86 -13.65 -17.89
C ALA A 149 27.59 -14.16 -16.46
N ARG A 150 27.67 -13.28 -15.45
CA ARG A 150 27.30 -13.57 -14.07
C ARG A 150 26.33 -12.50 -13.57
N VAL A 151 25.27 -12.94 -12.91
CA VAL A 151 24.19 -12.10 -12.42
C VAL A 151 24.22 -12.08 -10.90
N LEU A 152 23.99 -10.91 -10.30
CA LEU A 152 23.84 -10.76 -8.86
C LEU A 152 22.54 -11.41 -8.40
N VAL A 153 22.65 -12.37 -7.48
CA VAL A 153 21.51 -13.13 -6.98
C VAL A 153 21.48 -13.18 -5.47
N ARG A 154 20.27 -13.41 -4.95
CA ARG A 154 20.01 -13.74 -3.57
C ARG A 154 19.74 -15.25 -3.46
N ARG A 155 20.46 -15.89 -2.55
CA ARG A 155 20.33 -17.30 -2.18
C ARG A 155 19.70 -17.43 -0.79
N ARG A 156 19.43 -18.69 -0.42
CA ARG A 156 18.93 -19.07 0.90
C ARG A 156 19.67 -18.37 2.03
N GLY A 157 18.93 -17.89 3.02
CA GLY A 157 19.51 -17.21 4.19
C GLY A 157 20.00 -15.79 3.93
N GLY A 158 19.72 -15.21 2.75
CA GLY A 158 20.12 -13.85 2.41
C GLY A 158 21.56 -13.71 1.90
N GLU A 159 22.21 -14.82 1.55
CA GLU A 159 23.52 -14.80 0.92
C GLU A 159 23.46 -14.16 -0.47
N ILE A 160 24.47 -13.36 -0.79
CA ILE A 160 24.59 -12.66 -2.06
C ILE A 160 25.75 -13.30 -2.84
N ASP A 161 25.48 -13.74 -4.07
CA ASP A 161 26.46 -14.37 -4.94
C ASP A 161 26.31 -13.89 -6.38
N TYR A 162 27.31 -14.17 -7.21
CA TYR A 162 27.30 -13.94 -8.65
C TYR A 162 27.28 -15.28 -9.37
N ILE A 163 26.21 -15.62 -10.08
CA ILE A 163 26.07 -16.94 -10.72
C ILE A 163 25.80 -16.80 -12.22
N PRO A 164 26.06 -17.85 -13.03
CA PRO A 164 25.64 -17.85 -14.43
C PRO A 164 24.12 -17.64 -14.56
N GLY A 165 23.69 -16.85 -15.55
CA GLY A 165 22.26 -16.59 -15.79
C GLY A 165 21.41 -17.83 -16.05
N SER A 166 22.03 -18.95 -16.46
CA SER A 166 21.37 -20.25 -16.64
C SER A 166 20.98 -20.95 -15.33
N GLU A 167 21.57 -20.56 -14.21
CA GLU A 167 21.30 -21.12 -12.87
C GLU A 167 20.28 -20.27 -12.08
N VAL A 168 19.74 -19.19 -12.67
CA VAL A 168 18.74 -18.34 -12.06
C VAL A 168 17.35 -18.94 -12.28
N ASP A 169 16.57 -19.09 -11.20
CA ASP A 169 15.20 -19.64 -11.27
C ASP A 169 14.15 -18.54 -11.42
N TYR A 170 14.38 -17.40 -10.77
CA TYR A 170 13.40 -16.31 -10.65
C TYR A 170 14.08 -14.93 -10.67
N MET A 171 13.31 -13.90 -10.99
CA MET A 171 13.75 -12.50 -10.99
C MET A 171 12.68 -11.63 -10.31
N ASP A 172 13.10 -10.61 -9.55
CA ASP A 172 12.20 -9.62 -8.97
C ASP A 172 11.32 -8.94 -10.06
N VAL A 173 10.06 -8.62 -9.72
CA VAL A 173 9.15 -7.96 -10.67
C VAL A 173 9.41 -6.46 -10.82
N SER A 174 10.01 -5.84 -9.80
CA SER A 174 10.16 -4.38 -9.73
C SER A 174 11.25 -3.99 -8.72
N PRO A 175 12.08 -2.95 -8.98
CA PRO A 175 13.08 -2.46 -8.02
C PRO A 175 12.48 -2.01 -6.68
N ARG A 176 11.26 -1.46 -6.69
CA ARG A 176 10.53 -1.06 -5.48
C ARG A 176 9.77 -2.20 -4.79
N GLN A 177 10.12 -3.47 -5.07
CA GLN A 177 9.40 -4.62 -4.51
C GLN A 177 9.54 -4.73 -2.98
N MET A 178 10.70 -4.35 -2.44
CA MET A 178 10.98 -4.46 -1.00
C MET A 178 10.36 -3.35 -0.13
N VAL A 179 9.98 -2.22 -0.72
CA VAL A 179 9.54 -1.03 0.04
C VAL A 179 8.01 -0.96 0.18
N SER A 180 7.54 -0.25 1.20
CA SER A 180 6.12 0.04 1.39
C SER A 180 5.61 1.11 0.43
N VAL A 181 4.28 1.32 0.42
CA VAL A 181 3.65 2.37 -0.40
C VAL A 181 4.18 3.77 -0.02
N ALA A 182 4.26 4.09 1.27
CA ALA A 182 4.78 5.38 1.74
C ALA A 182 6.26 5.54 1.37
N THR A 183 7.08 4.52 1.61
CA THR A 183 8.52 4.58 1.31
C THR A 183 8.77 4.71 -0.20
N ALA A 184 7.94 4.06 -1.03
CA ALA A 184 8.01 4.16 -2.48
C ALA A 184 7.63 5.54 -3.05
N MET A 185 7.09 6.47 -2.24
CA MET A 185 6.82 7.86 -2.65
C MET A 185 8.00 8.80 -2.43
N ILE A 186 9.11 8.34 -1.84
CA ILE A 186 10.30 9.17 -1.66
C ILE A 186 11.12 9.14 -2.96
N PRO A 187 11.23 10.25 -3.70
CA PRO A 187 12.13 10.31 -4.86
C PRO A 187 13.59 10.24 -4.39
N PHE A 188 14.45 9.61 -5.19
CA PHE A 188 15.88 9.46 -4.88
C PHE A 188 16.17 8.71 -3.57
N LEU A 189 15.27 7.79 -3.16
CA LEU A 189 15.41 6.99 -1.95
C LEU A 189 16.76 6.26 -1.85
N GLU A 190 17.30 5.81 -2.97
CA GLU A 190 18.60 5.14 -3.05
C GLU A 190 19.80 6.03 -2.68
N HIS A 191 19.59 7.35 -2.62
CA HIS A 191 20.58 8.34 -2.20
C HIS A 191 20.43 8.77 -0.73
N ASP A 192 19.38 8.29 -0.05
CA ASP A 192 19.09 8.61 1.35
C ASP A 192 19.54 7.48 2.29
N ASP A 193 20.05 7.86 3.46
CA ASP A 193 20.29 6.90 4.54
C ASP A 193 18.97 6.35 5.10
N ALA A 194 18.97 5.07 5.48
CA ALA A 194 17.78 4.37 5.96
C ALA A 194 17.10 5.07 7.14
N ASN A 195 17.85 5.70 8.05
CA ASN A 195 17.26 6.41 9.20
C ASN A 195 16.47 7.66 8.74
N ARG A 196 16.96 8.36 7.72
CA ARG A 196 16.30 9.54 7.17
C ARG A 196 15.12 9.18 6.28
N ALA A 197 15.26 8.12 5.49
CA ALA A 197 14.14 7.55 4.73
C ALA A 197 13.00 7.09 5.66
N LEU A 198 13.33 6.45 6.78
CA LEU A 198 12.37 6.04 7.82
C LEU A 198 11.62 7.26 8.36
N MET A 199 12.35 8.30 8.79
CA MET A 199 11.75 9.56 9.25
C MET A 199 10.84 10.17 8.18
N GLY A 200 11.30 10.25 6.92
CA GLY A 200 10.53 10.79 5.80
C GLY A 200 9.22 10.03 5.56
N SER A 201 9.28 8.69 5.51
CA SER A 201 8.11 7.83 5.36
C SER A 201 7.08 8.01 6.48
N ASN A 202 7.55 8.22 7.72
CA ASN A 202 6.70 8.48 8.87
C ASN A 202 6.09 9.89 8.85
N MET A 203 6.87 10.91 8.48
CA MET A 203 6.44 12.30 8.44
C MET A 203 5.42 12.56 7.34
N MET A 204 5.49 11.85 6.20
CA MET A 204 4.47 11.96 5.14
C MET A 204 3.06 11.60 5.64
N ARG A 205 2.93 10.65 6.57
CA ARG A 205 1.63 10.29 7.18
C ARG A 205 1.08 11.37 8.11
N GLN A 206 1.90 12.35 8.50
CA GLN A 206 1.55 13.45 9.39
C GLN A 206 1.22 14.74 8.63
N ALA A 207 1.40 14.75 7.31
CA ALA A 207 1.10 15.90 6.48
C ALA A 207 -0.39 16.28 6.59
N VAL A 208 -0.67 17.57 6.79
CA VAL A 208 -2.04 18.06 6.97
C VAL A 208 -2.61 18.47 5.61
N PRO A 209 -3.86 18.09 5.28
CA PRO A 209 -4.50 18.52 4.03
C PRO A 209 -4.58 20.05 3.93
N LEU A 210 -4.03 20.60 2.84
CA LEU A 210 -4.07 22.02 2.53
C LEU A 210 -5.41 22.40 1.87
N ILE A 211 -5.77 23.69 1.95
CA ILE A 211 -6.96 24.23 1.24
C ILE A 211 -6.83 23.98 -0.27
N ASN A 212 -5.63 24.21 -0.80
CA ASN A 212 -5.26 23.94 -2.18
C ASN A 212 -4.08 22.97 -2.18
N ALA A 213 -4.36 21.70 -2.45
CA ALA A 213 -3.34 20.70 -2.73
C ALA A 213 -2.64 21.04 -4.06
N GLU A 214 -1.41 20.56 -4.22
CA GLU A 214 -0.63 20.73 -5.45
C GLU A 214 0.26 19.51 -5.59
N ALA A 215 0.17 18.85 -6.75
CA ALA A 215 1.00 17.69 -7.04
C ALA A 215 2.49 18.07 -7.01
N PRO A 216 3.37 17.18 -6.50
CA PRO A 216 4.80 17.44 -6.51
C PRO A 216 5.32 17.46 -7.96
N LEU A 217 6.21 18.42 -8.27
CA LEU A 217 6.86 18.46 -9.59
C LEU A 217 7.79 17.25 -9.82
N VAL A 218 8.33 16.68 -8.74
CA VAL A 218 9.18 15.49 -8.76
C VAL A 218 8.50 14.40 -7.93
N GLY A 219 8.00 13.36 -8.60
CA GLY A 219 7.33 12.21 -7.99
C GLY A 219 7.94 10.88 -8.41
N THR A 220 7.40 9.77 -7.91
CA THR A 220 7.88 8.41 -8.18
C THR A 220 6.94 7.57 -9.05
N GLY A 221 5.75 8.12 -9.38
CA GLY A 221 4.66 7.42 -10.05
C GLY A 221 3.86 6.49 -9.11
N MET A 222 4.09 6.56 -7.79
CA MET A 222 3.27 5.87 -6.79
C MET A 222 2.05 6.72 -6.36
N GLU A 223 2.12 8.02 -6.57
CA GLU A 223 1.19 9.04 -6.08
C GLU A 223 -0.24 8.76 -6.55
N TYR A 224 -0.43 8.50 -7.85
CA TYR A 224 -1.74 8.18 -8.44
C TYR A 224 -2.35 6.94 -7.79
N ARG A 225 -1.62 5.81 -7.79
CA ARG A 225 -2.13 4.55 -7.22
C ARG A 225 -2.38 4.66 -5.73
N CYS A 226 -1.54 5.39 -5.01
CA CYS A 226 -1.73 5.62 -3.59
C CYS A 226 -3.01 6.41 -3.31
N ALA A 227 -3.28 7.47 -4.07
CA ALA A 227 -4.50 8.28 -3.91
C ALA A 227 -5.76 7.51 -4.30
N THR A 228 -5.73 6.78 -5.41
CA THR A 228 -6.87 5.96 -5.84
C THR A 228 -7.16 4.82 -4.87
N ASP A 229 -6.13 4.12 -4.38
CA ASP A 229 -6.30 2.94 -3.55
C ASP A 229 -6.55 3.30 -2.06
N ALA A 230 -6.24 4.53 -1.64
CA ALA A 230 -6.64 5.05 -0.33
C ALA A 230 -8.17 5.15 -0.18
N GLY A 231 -8.86 5.53 -1.27
CA GLY A 231 -10.31 5.56 -1.38
C GLY A 231 -10.97 6.92 -1.07
N ASP A 232 -10.20 7.98 -0.86
CA ASP A 232 -10.73 9.32 -0.56
C ASP A 232 -11.04 10.16 -1.82
N VAL A 233 -10.60 9.69 -2.99
CA VAL A 233 -10.97 10.22 -4.32
C VAL A 233 -12.21 9.50 -4.87
N ILE A 234 -12.99 10.17 -5.71
CA ILE A 234 -14.14 9.57 -6.39
C ILE A 234 -13.71 9.12 -7.78
N ARG A 235 -14.05 7.87 -8.13
CA ARG A 235 -13.77 7.26 -9.43
C ARG A 235 -15.07 6.93 -10.16
N ALA A 236 -15.05 7.01 -11.49
CA ALA A 236 -16.13 6.52 -12.32
C ALA A 236 -16.19 4.99 -12.25
N GLU A 237 -17.34 4.43 -11.91
CA GLU A 237 -17.54 2.97 -11.84
C GLU A 237 -17.71 2.33 -13.23
N GLN A 238 -18.20 3.11 -14.19
CA GLN A 238 -18.50 2.68 -15.54
C GLN A 238 -18.10 3.75 -16.56
N ASN A 239 -17.98 3.35 -17.83
CA ASN A 239 -17.85 4.28 -18.93
C ASN A 239 -19.16 5.06 -19.11
N GLY A 240 -19.05 6.36 -19.36
CA GLY A 240 -20.21 7.20 -19.55
C GLY A 240 -19.85 8.65 -19.86
N VAL A 241 -20.86 9.50 -19.93
CA VAL A 241 -20.72 10.94 -20.12
C VAL A 241 -21.23 11.65 -18.88
N ILE A 242 -20.51 12.69 -18.45
CA ILE A 242 -20.95 13.54 -17.35
C ILE A 242 -22.21 14.30 -17.78
N SER A 243 -23.33 14.02 -17.11
CA SER A 243 -24.62 14.63 -17.43
C SER A 243 -24.91 15.88 -16.60
N ASP A 244 -24.41 15.94 -15.36
CA ASP A 244 -24.62 17.06 -14.46
C ASP A 244 -23.47 17.18 -13.46
N VAL A 245 -23.03 18.42 -13.19
CA VAL A 245 -21.91 18.73 -12.31
C VAL A 245 -22.27 19.85 -11.35
N SER A 246 -22.08 19.57 -10.06
CA SER A 246 -22.18 20.55 -8.99
C SER A 246 -21.00 20.38 -8.03
N ALA A 247 -20.75 21.40 -7.20
CA ALA A 247 -19.78 21.30 -6.12
C ALA A 247 -20.12 20.19 -5.10
N ASP A 248 -21.39 19.75 -5.05
CA ASP A 248 -21.93 18.77 -4.10
C ASP A 248 -22.12 17.36 -4.69
N TYR A 249 -22.20 17.23 -6.01
CA TYR A 249 -22.43 15.95 -6.68
C TYR A 249 -22.00 15.97 -8.14
N VAL A 250 -21.74 14.78 -8.70
CA VAL A 250 -21.50 14.53 -10.12
C VAL A 250 -22.41 13.40 -10.57
N THR A 251 -23.16 13.60 -11.66
CA THR A 251 -23.99 12.56 -12.26
C THR A 251 -23.39 12.11 -13.59
N ILE A 252 -23.26 10.79 -13.74
CA ILE A 252 -22.76 10.13 -14.95
C ILE A 252 -23.93 9.42 -15.61
N ALA A 253 -24.18 9.73 -16.88
CA ALA A 253 -25.02 8.93 -17.76
C ALA A 253 -24.14 7.82 -18.36
N ASN A 254 -24.32 6.59 -17.87
CA ASN A 254 -23.54 5.44 -18.30
C ASN A 254 -23.96 5.00 -19.69
N ASP A 255 -23.03 4.32 -20.39
CA ASP A 255 -23.27 3.80 -21.74
C ASP A 255 -24.41 2.76 -21.80
N ASP A 256 -24.76 2.13 -20.66
CA ASP A 256 -25.86 1.17 -20.53
C ASP A 256 -27.24 1.83 -20.31
N GLY A 257 -27.29 3.16 -20.27
CA GLY A 257 -28.51 3.95 -20.04
C GLY A 257 -28.83 4.20 -18.56
N THR A 258 -28.08 3.62 -17.62
CA THR A 258 -28.22 3.94 -16.20
C THR A 258 -27.60 5.30 -15.86
N HIS A 259 -28.08 5.92 -14.78
CA HIS A 259 -27.52 7.16 -14.27
C HIS A 259 -27.03 6.93 -12.85
N VAL A 260 -25.77 7.31 -12.58
CA VAL A 260 -25.14 7.18 -11.26
C VAL A 260 -24.74 8.55 -10.76
N THR A 261 -25.22 8.92 -9.57
CA THR A 261 -24.88 10.19 -8.92
C THR A 261 -23.94 9.95 -7.75
N HIS A 262 -22.73 10.49 -7.85
CA HIS A 262 -21.75 10.50 -6.78
C HIS A 262 -21.90 11.78 -5.95
N ARG A 263 -22.15 11.64 -4.65
CA ARG A 263 -22.19 12.78 -3.72
C ARG A 263 -20.81 13.06 -3.16
N LEU A 264 -20.42 14.33 -3.17
CA LEU A 264 -19.13 14.78 -2.66
C LEU A 264 -19.22 15.11 -1.17
N SER A 265 -18.17 14.75 -0.44
CA SER A 265 -17.98 15.13 0.95
C SER A 265 -17.44 16.56 1.02
N LYS A 266 -18.18 17.48 1.64
CA LYS A 266 -17.79 18.90 1.77
C LYS A 266 -17.53 19.23 3.23
N PHE A 267 -16.35 19.77 3.52
CA PHE A 267 -15.94 20.26 4.83
C PHE A 267 -16.27 19.30 6.00
N THR A 268 -16.07 18.01 5.80
CA THR A 268 -16.33 17.00 6.83
C THR A 268 -15.12 16.87 7.75
N ARG A 269 -15.34 16.73 9.05
CA ARG A 269 -14.26 16.58 10.04
C ARG A 269 -13.73 15.15 10.03
N SER A 270 -12.42 14.97 9.90
CA SER A 270 -11.76 13.67 10.06
C SER A 270 -11.61 13.27 11.54
N ASN A 271 -11.16 12.05 11.78
CA ASN A 271 -10.83 11.52 13.11
C ASN A 271 -9.80 12.37 13.87
N GLN A 272 -8.84 12.95 13.14
CA GLN A 272 -7.76 13.78 13.70
C GLN A 272 -8.11 15.28 13.63
N GLY A 273 -9.33 15.63 13.23
CA GLY A 273 -9.77 17.02 13.13
C GLY A 273 -9.30 17.76 11.88
N THR A 274 -8.72 17.05 10.91
CA THR A 274 -8.43 17.61 9.58
C THR A 274 -9.70 17.73 8.73
N CYS A 275 -9.62 18.47 7.62
CA CYS A 275 -10.75 18.71 6.73
C CYS A 275 -10.75 17.71 5.58
N VAL A 276 -11.85 16.95 5.46
CA VAL A 276 -12.15 16.13 4.29
C VAL A 276 -13.05 16.95 3.37
N ASN A 277 -12.51 17.34 2.21
CA ASN A 277 -13.23 18.13 1.23
C ASN A 277 -12.91 17.62 -0.18
N GLN A 278 -13.93 17.13 -0.86
CA GLN A 278 -13.85 16.65 -2.23
C GLN A 278 -14.16 17.78 -3.22
N LYS A 279 -13.45 17.78 -4.35
CA LYS A 279 -13.58 18.79 -5.41
C LYS A 279 -13.72 18.08 -6.76
N VAL A 280 -14.72 18.49 -7.54
CA VAL A 280 -14.93 17.93 -8.88
C VAL A 280 -13.77 18.32 -9.80
N LEU A 281 -13.35 17.38 -10.65
CA LEU A 281 -12.32 17.58 -11.67
C LEU A 281 -12.86 17.64 -13.10
N VAL A 282 -14.03 17.04 -13.32
CA VAL A 282 -14.63 16.87 -14.65
C VAL A 282 -15.62 17.97 -14.97
N GLU A 283 -15.86 18.19 -16.26
CA GLU A 283 -16.85 19.15 -16.76
C GLU A 283 -18.09 18.45 -17.35
N GLU A 284 -19.19 19.19 -17.46
CA GLU A 284 -20.41 18.68 -18.11
C GLU A 284 -20.12 18.31 -19.57
N ASN A 285 -20.69 17.19 -20.04
CA ASN A 285 -20.46 16.58 -21.35
C ASN A 285 -19.07 15.94 -21.56
N GLU A 286 -18.22 15.86 -20.53
CA GLU A 286 -16.97 15.11 -20.60
C GLU A 286 -17.23 13.59 -20.65
N ARG A 287 -16.49 12.86 -21.49
CA ARG A 287 -16.53 11.39 -21.52
C ARG A 287 -15.54 10.85 -20.49
N VAL A 288 -16.02 9.96 -19.61
CA VAL A 288 -15.20 9.30 -18.60
C VAL A 288 -15.13 7.80 -18.84
N VAL A 289 -14.01 7.20 -18.42
CA VAL A 289 -13.80 5.75 -18.48
C VAL A 289 -13.80 5.12 -17.09
N THR A 290 -14.12 3.83 -17.00
CA THR A 290 -14.07 3.08 -15.75
C THR A 290 -12.73 3.24 -15.05
N GLY A 291 -12.78 3.64 -13.78
CA GLY A 291 -11.62 3.87 -12.93
C GLY A 291 -11.01 5.27 -12.99
N GLN A 292 -11.44 6.12 -13.94
CA GLN A 292 -10.99 7.51 -14.02
C GLN A 292 -11.43 8.29 -12.77
N VAL A 293 -10.54 9.13 -12.25
CA VAL A 293 -10.83 10.00 -11.11
C VAL A 293 -11.69 11.18 -11.59
N ILE A 294 -12.86 11.34 -10.99
CA ILE A 294 -13.83 12.40 -11.34
C ILE A 294 -13.88 13.51 -10.29
N ALA A 295 -13.44 13.23 -9.06
CA ALA A 295 -13.30 14.21 -8.01
C ALA A 295 -12.10 13.89 -7.12
N ASP A 296 -11.30 14.90 -6.84
CA ASP A 296 -10.23 14.86 -5.85
C ASP A 296 -10.78 14.87 -4.44
N GLY A 297 -10.00 14.31 -3.51
CA GLY A 297 -10.21 14.35 -2.07
C GLY A 297 -9.23 15.27 -1.34
N PRO A 298 -9.07 15.09 -0.01
CA PRO A 298 -8.06 15.81 0.76
C PRO A 298 -6.65 15.37 0.37
N SER A 299 -5.72 16.32 0.22
CA SER A 299 -4.32 16.04 -0.18
C SER A 299 -4.19 15.29 -1.51
N THR A 300 -5.05 15.59 -2.48
CA THR A 300 -4.92 15.08 -3.85
C THR A 300 -5.07 16.20 -4.87
N ASP A 301 -4.36 16.08 -5.99
CA ASP A 301 -4.42 16.99 -7.12
C ASP A 301 -4.42 16.16 -8.42
N ARG A 302 -5.52 16.24 -9.19
CA ARG A 302 -5.78 15.47 -10.41
C ARG A 302 -5.61 13.96 -10.23
N GLY A 303 -6.06 13.45 -9.10
CA GLY A 303 -5.98 12.03 -8.74
C GLY A 303 -4.62 11.57 -8.23
N GLU A 304 -3.63 12.45 -8.10
CA GLU A 304 -2.33 12.15 -7.50
C GLU A 304 -2.24 12.61 -6.05
N MET A 305 -1.47 11.90 -5.24
CA MET A 305 -1.20 12.29 -3.85
C MET A 305 -0.39 13.59 -3.78
N ALA A 306 -0.93 14.58 -3.07
CA ALA A 306 -0.42 15.94 -2.98
C ALA A 306 -0.34 16.37 -1.51
N LEU A 307 0.71 15.93 -0.81
CA LEU A 307 0.89 16.12 0.63
C LEU A 307 1.47 17.50 1.03
N GLY A 308 1.81 18.35 0.06
CA GLY A 308 2.54 19.59 0.31
C GLY A 308 2.47 20.61 -0.83
N LYS A 309 3.54 21.40 -0.98
CA LYS A 309 3.69 22.47 -1.97
C LYS A 309 5.09 22.47 -2.57
N ASN A 310 5.19 22.87 -3.84
CA ASN A 310 6.47 23.14 -4.47
C ASN A 310 6.96 24.52 -4.03
N LEU A 311 8.14 24.58 -3.42
CA LEU A 311 8.74 25.83 -2.91
C LEU A 311 10.08 26.08 -3.60
N LEU A 312 10.35 27.34 -3.94
CA LEU A 312 11.68 27.77 -4.36
C LEU A 312 12.59 27.80 -3.13
N VAL A 313 13.57 26.90 -3.07
CA VAL A 313 14.51 26.78 -1.96
C VAL A 313 15.90 27.25 -2.38
N ALA A 314 16.60 27.94 -1.46
CA ALA A 314 18.01 28.28 -1.60
C ALA A 314 18.77 27.73 -0.38
N PHE A 315 19.84 26.98 -0.63
CA PHE A 315 20.70 26.46 0.43
C PHE A 315 21.83 27.46 0.71
N MET A 316 21.61 28.35 1.69
CA MET A 316 22.60 29.30 2.18
C MET A 316 22.67 29.28 3.72
N PRO A 317 23.84 29.52 4.34
CA PRO A 317 24.01 29.56 5.80
C PRO A 317 23.29 30.72 6.50
#